data_AF-A0A661VA74-F1
#
_entry.id   AF-A0A661VA74-F1
#
_cell.length_a   1.000
_cell.length_b   1.000
_cell.length_c   1.000
_cell.angle_alpha   90.00
_cell.angle_beta   90.00
_cell.angle_gamma   90.00
#
_symmetry.space_group_name_H-M   'P 1'
#
loop_
_entity.id
_entity.type
_entity.pdbx_description
1 polymer ?
#
loop_
_entity_poly.entity_id
_entity_poly.type
_entity_poly.pdbx_seq_one_letter_code
_entity_poly.pdbx_strand_id
1 'polypeptide(L)'
;ENALAWLWLSGVVDSLEDREVCLENVLTLDPDNTAARRGLDLLHRQKVEQLLREGIAAAKAGQRERACEILTRVVAHDEKNISAWLWLSGVVDSLEDREICLENVLSLDPENDAARRGLAVLRKQREAPSLPSADPGPSSTSASDSPVPERADVPISPAAAILDEDSKSYRPELESEPPPSPVQAEFENEYLCPYCATPTEPADRRCEACGGELWIRFRKQEKRSTWLWMAIVFQFLNTLRIGIIPAALSVIVFWSDNREVSRLIDAYAEIFHVARSDIETSADIAFVITLVMFLFSLAVLISLYLRWKPAYYLLMVTASLGAFGAAVGIILSLSPSPAPQSPVVALLAGGGNLLCNGFNFAIALAVLWAVFQMQDDFAFERRRVLFRPDPDIRDSSTFLARGHDYARRKMWGLAALHMRRSVALMPDRMDGRGALILIYLKLKRYDLAEQALAEARRINPQDPQIAELQALLDSARSAEGSE
;
A
#
# COMPACT_ATOMS: atom_id res chain seq x y z
N GLU A 1 -11.16 16.45 30.56
CA GLU A 1 -12.51 16.06 30.09
C GLU A 1 -13.07 17.16 29.21
N ASN A 2 -12.74 17.14 27.91
CA ASN A 2 -13.19 18.18 26.97
C ASN A 2 -13.67 17.48 25.70
N ALA A 3 -14.97 17.56 25.41
CA ALA A 3 -15.59 16.94 24.24
C ALA A 3 -14.98 17.45 22.92
N LEU A 4 -14.56 18.72 22.86
CA LEU A 4 -13.90 19.29 21.67
C LEU A 4 -12.51 18.68 21.42
N ALA A 5 -11.79 18.30 22.47
CA ALA A 5 -10.48 17.67 22.32
C ALA A 5 -10.59 16.25 21.75
N TRP A 6 -11.57 15.47 22.21
CA TRP A 6 -11.88 14.15 21.65
C TRP A 6 -12.40 14.23 20.21
N LEU A 7 -13.24 15.24 19.90
CA LEU A 7 -13.72 15.46 18.55
C LEU A 7 -12.58 15.81 17.59
N TRP A 8 -11.63 16.67 18.02
CA TRP A 8 -10.45 16.97 17.23
C TRP A 8 -9.54 15.75 17.05
N LEU A 9 -9.32 14.98 18.13
CA LEU A 9 -8.51 13.76 18.10
C LEU A 9 -9.08 12.73 17.11
N SER A 10 -10.40 12.61 17.01
CA SER A 10 -11.05 11.74 16.02
C SER A 10 -10.64 12.06 14.56
N GLY A 11 -10.34 13.32 14.24
CA GLY A 11 -9.89 13.72 12.90
C GLY A 11 -8.40 13.46 12.64
N VAL A 12 -7.60 13.22 13.68
CA VAL A 12 -6.14 13.06 13.59
C VAL A 12 -5.72 11.60 13.65
N VAL A 13 -6.50 10.74 14.30
CA VAL A 13 -6.16 9.33 14.43
C VAL A 13 -6.42 8.59 13.11
N ASP A 14 -5.44 7.77 12.70
CA ASP A 14 -5.45 7.06 11.43
C ASP A 14 -6.28 5.76 11.45
N SER A 15 -6.46 5.14 12.61
CA SER A 15 -7.20 3.88 12.74
C SER A 15 -8.71 4.14 12.90
N LEU A 16 -9.53 3.31 12.26
CA LEU A 16 -10.99 3.42 12.36
C LEU A 16 -11.49 3.07 13.77
N GLU A 17 -10.84 2.13 14.45
CA GLU A 17 -11.17 1.67 15.81
C GLU A 17 -10.91 2.77 16.84
N ASP A 18 -9.73 3.40 16.80
CA ASP A 18 -9.43 4.49 17.73
C ASP A 18 -10.31 5.72 17.46
N ARG A 19 -10.70 5.94 16.20
CA ARG A 19 -11.61 7.03 15.83
C ARG A 19 -13.02 6.78 16.37
N GLU A 20 -13.50 5.53 16.35
CA GLU A 20 -14.76 5.11 16.97
C GLU A 20 -14.74 5.42 18.47
N VAL A 21 -13.70 4.99 19.19
CA VAL A 21 -13.51 5.28 20.63
C VAL A 21 -13.49 6.78 20.91
N CYS A 22 -12.83 7.58 20.08
CA CYS A 22 -12.81 9.03 20.24
C CYS A 22 -14.21 9.64 20.12
N LEU A 23 -15.02 9.22 19.14
CA LEU A 23 -16.37 9.74 18.93
C LEU A 23 -17.36 9.24 19.99
N GLU A 24 -17.22 8.01 20.48
CA GLU A 24 -17.97 7.51 21.64
C GLU A 24 -17.66 8.35 22.89
N ASN A 25 -16.38 8.66 23.13
CA ASN A 25 -15.98 9.54 24.22
C ASN A 25 -16.56 10.96 24.07
N VAL A 26 -16.74 11.48 22.85
CA VAL A 26 -17.48 12.74 22.65
C VAL A 26 -18.93 12.60 23.08
N LEU A 27 -19.62 11.53 22.68
CA LEU A 27 -21.03 11.31 22.99
C LEU A 27 -21.29 10.99 24.47
N THR A 28 -20.33 10.41 25.19
CA THR A 28 -20.42 10.23 26.65
C THR A 28 -20.35 11.55 27.40
N LEU A 29 -19.58 12.52 26.89
CA LEU A 29 -19.42 13.85 27.50
C LEU A 29 -20.48 14.85 27.03
N ASP A 30 -20.93 14.73 25.79
CA ASP A 30 -21.93 15.58 25.14
C ASP A 30 -22.85 14.71 24.24
N PRO A 31 -23.93 14.15 24.82
CA PRO A 31 -24.81 13.25 24.09
C PRO A 31 -25.46 13.90 22.86
N ASP A 32 -25.74 15.20 22.89
CA ASP A 32 -26.46 15.93 21.84
C ASP A 32 -25.57 16.40 20.68
N ASN A 33 -24.30 15.97 20.68
CA ASN A 33 -23.35 16.34 19.66
C ASN A 33 -23.68 15.71 18.28
N THR A 34 -24.37 16.47 17.43
CA THR A 34 -24.79 16.02 16.10
C THR A 34 -23.62 15.75 15.14
N ALA A 35 -22.43 16.32 15.38
CA ALA A 35 -21.25 16.07 14.56
C ALA A 35 -20.64 14.71 14.90
N ALA A 36 -20.54 14.38 16.20
CA ALA A 36 -20.04 13.08 16.64
C ALA A 36 -20.97 11.93 16.25
N ARG A 37 -22.30 12.09 16.38
CA ARG A 37 -23.28 11.08 15.92
C ARG A 37 -23.15 10.81 14.42
N ARG A 38 -23.11 11.86 13.60
CA ARG A 38 -22.93 11.72 12.14
C ARG A 38 -21.58 11.09 11.79
N GLY A 39 -20.51 11.44 12.52
CA GLY A 39 -19.20 10.84 12.33
C GLY A 39 -19.21 9.34 12.62
N LEU A 40 -19.86 8.92 13.71
CA LEU A 40 -19.97 7.52 14.11
C LEU A 40 -20.78 6.72 13.07
N ASP A 41 -21.92 7.26 12.60
CA ASP A 41 -22.72 6.63 11.54
C ASP A 41 -21.91 6.41 10.25
N LEU A 42 -21.10 7.40 9.86
CA LEU A 42 -20.22 7.29 8.68
C LEU A 42 -19.14 6.24 8.87
N LEU A 43 -18.55 6.14 10.06
CA LEU A 43 -17.54 5.12 10.37
C LEU A 43 -18.13 3.72 10.35
N HIS A 44 -19.32 3.53 10.93
CA HIS A 44 -20.03 2.26 10.90
C HIS A 44 -20.30 1.82 9.45
N ARG A 45 -20.75 2.74 8.59
CA ARG A 45 -20.92 2.44 7.15
C ARG A 45 -19.60 2.05 6.48
N GLN A 46 -18.50 2.74 6.76
CA GLN A 46 -17.19 2.39 6.22
C GLN A 46 -16.70 1.01 6.69
N LYS A 47 -16.94 0.66 7.95
CA LYS A 47 -16.60 -0.64 8.55
C LYS A 47 -17.39 -1.77 7.91
N VAL A 48 -18.69 -1.59 7.71
CA VAL A 48 -19.57 -2.54 7.00
C VAL A 48 -19.09 -2.74 5.55
N GLU A 49 -18.74 -1.66 4.85
CA GLU A 49 -18.24 -1.74 3.46
C GLU A 49 -16.86 -2.42 3.37
N GLN A 50 -16.01 -2.26 4.39
CA GLN A 50 -14.75 -2.98 4.47
C GLN A 50 -14.97 -4.49 4.72
N LEU A 51 -15.82 -4.84 5.68
CA LEU A 51 -16.18 -6.24 5.96
C LEU A 51 -16.81 -6.90 4.74
N LEU A 52 -17.68 -6.20 4.00
CA LEU A 52 -18.26 -6.69 2.75
C LEU A 52 -17.17 -7.04 1.73
N ARG A 53 -16.21 -6.13 1.50
CA ARG A 53 -15.09 -6.38 0.57
C ARG A 53 -14.23 -7.56 0.99
N GLU A 54 -13.94 -7.69 2.28
CA GLU A 54 -13.18 -8.82 2.84
C GLU A 54 -13.93 -10.15 2.67
N GLY A 55 -15.23 -10.16 2.94
CA GLY A 55 -16.09 -11.34 2.76
C GLY A 55 -16.17 -11.79 1.31
N ILE A 56 -16.33 -10.84 0.37
CA ILE A 56 -16.32 -11.13 -1.08
C ILE A 56 -14.95 -11.66 -1.53
N ALA A 57 -13.86 -11.08 -1.05
CA ALA A 57 -12.51 -11.53 -1.38
C ALA A 57 -12.25 -12.96 -0.86
N ALA A 58 -12.68 -13.26 0.37
CA ALA A 58 -12.60 -14.61 0.93
C ALA A 58 -13.44 -15.63 0.14
N ALA A 59 -14.64 -15.24 -0.28
CA ALA A 59 -15.51 -16.07 -1.13
C ALA A 59 -14.85 -16.39 -2.48
N LYS A 60 -14.28 -15.37 -3.14
CA LYS A 60 -13.54 -15.52 -4.41
C LYS A 60 -12.27 -16.36 -4.28
N ALA A 61 -11.62 -16.32 -3.12
CA ALA A 61 -10.44 -17.12 -2.82
C ALA A 61 -10.76 -18.59 -2.44
N GLY A 62 -12.04 -18.99 -2.44
CA GLY A 62 -12.47 -20.33 -2.07
C GLY A 62 -12.50 -20.60 -0.56
N GLN A 63 -12.28 -19.58 0.28
CA GLN A 63 -12.31 -19.69 1.74
C GLN A 63 -13.75 -19.62 2.26
N ARG A 64 -14.55 -20.66 2.00
CA ARG A 64 -16.01 -20.67 2.25
C ARG A 64 -16.41 -20.35 3.70
N GLU A 65 -15.82 -21.05 4.67
CA GLU A 65 -16.12 -20.86 6.10
C GLU A 65 -15.85 -19.42 6.54
N ARG A 66 -14.67 -18.89 6.21
CA ARG A 66 -14.28 -17.52 6.54
C ARG A 66 -15.17 -16.48 5.85
N ALA A 67 -15.54 -16.72 4.59
CA ALA A 67 -16.45 -15.84 3.87
C ALA A 67 -17.84 -15.83 4.48
N CYS A 68 -18.36 -16.99 4.88
CA CYS A 68 -19.63 -17.14 5.57
C CYS A 68 -19.65 -16.35 6.89
N GLU A 69 -18.62 -16.50 7.72
CA GLU A 69 -18.50 -15.75 8.98
C GLU A 69 -18.50 -14.23 8.77
N ILE A 70 -17.70 -13.75 7.81
CA ILE A 70 -17.56 -12.30 7.56
C ILE A 70 -18.86 -11.73 6.96
N LEU A 71 -19.44 -12.38 5.97
CA LEU A 71 -20.67 -11.91 5.32
C LEU A 71 -21.88 -11.97 6.26
N THR A 72 -21.92 -12.94 7.19
CA THR A 72 -22.93 -12.98 8.26
C THR A 72 -22.84 -11.75 9.18
N ARG A 73 -21.62 -11.29 9.51
CA ARG A 73 -21.45 -10.06 10.29
C ARG A 73 -21.91 -8.82 9.52
N VAL A 74 -21.70 -8.79 8.21
CA VAL A 74 -22.15 -7.67 7.36
C VAL A 74 -23.67 -7.56 7.40
N VAL A 75 -24.40 -8.66 7.18
CA VAL A 75 -25.88 -8.63 7.19
C VAL A 75 -26.45 -8.38 8.59
N ALA A 76 -25.75 -8.78 9.65
CA ALA A 76 -26.13 -8.45 11.03
C ALA A 76 -25.99 -6.94 11.34
N HIS A 77 -25.10 -6.23 10.65
CA HIS A 77 -24.91 -4.79 10.79
C HIS A 77 -25.78 -3.98 9.80
N ASP A 78 -25.97 -4.49 8.58
CA ASP A 78 -26.80 -3.87 7.55
C ASP A 78 -27.64 -4.94 6.85
N GLU A 79 -28.82 -5.18 7.38
CA GLU A 79 -29.78 -6.16 6.85
C GLU A 79 -30.27 -5.79 5.44
N LYS A 80 -30.11 -4.53 5.00
CA LYS A 80 -30.53 -4.08 3.66
C LYS A 80 -29.46 -4.27 2.59
N ASN A 81 -28.32 -4.87 2.96
CA ASN A 81 -27.21 -5.05 2.03
C ASN A 81 -27.45 -6.23 1.08
N ILE A 82 -28.03 -5.95 -0.09
CA ILE A 82 -28.34 -6.93 -1.14
C ILE A 82 -27.11 -7.74 -1.55
N SER A 83 -25.96 -7.06 -1.70
CA SER A 83 -24.71 -7.70 -2.10
C SER A 83 -24.24 -8.74 -1.07
N ALA A 84 -24.32 -8.40 0.22
CA ALA A 84 -23.93 -9.31 1.30
C ALA A 84 -24.78 -10.58 1.32
N TRP A 85 -26.11 -10.45 1.22
CA TRP A 85 -27.04 -11.58 1.16
C TRP A 85 -26.81 -12.46 -0.07
N LEU A 86 -26.57 -11.85 -1.23
CA LEU A 86 -26.32 -12.59 -2.46
C LEU A 86 -25.02 -13.40 -2.38
N TRP A 87 -23.92 -12.79 -1.89
CA TRP A 87 -22.65 -13.51 -1.70
C TRP A 87 -22.74 -14.57 -0.60
N LEU A 88 -23.52 -14.34 0.46
CA LEU A 88 -23.74 -15.29 1.54
C LEU A 88 -24.42 -16.56 1.02
N SER A 89 -25.41 -16.44 0.12
CA SER A 89 -26.07 -17.58 -0.53
C SER A 89 -25.09 -18.52 -1.28
N GLY A 90 -23.93 -18.02 -1.71
CA GLY A 90 -22.91 -18.81 -2.40
C GLY A 90 -22.04 -19.65 -1.47
N VAL A 91 -21.88 -19.21 -0.21
CA VAL A 91 -20.88 -19.76 0.73
C VAL A 91 -21.49 -20.54 1.89
N VAL A 92 -22.79 -20.37 2.17
CA VAL A 92 -23.52 -21.21 3.14
C VAL A 92 -23.71 -22.64 2.61
N ASP A 93 -23.77 -23.60 3.54
CA ASP A 93 -23.66 -25.03 3.24
C ASP A 93 -25.01 -25.76 3.15
N SER A 94 -26.02 -25.34 3.92
CA SER A 94 -27.38 -25.89 3.86
C SER A 94 -28.15 -25.29 2.69
N LEU A 95 -28.94 -26.10 1.99
CA LEU A 95 -29.83 -25.62 0.93
C LEU A 95 -30.93 -24.70 1.47
N GLU A 96 -31.39 -24.94 2.69
CA GLU A 96 -32.35 -24.09 3.40
C GLU A 96 -31.77 -22.69 3.69
N ASP A 97 -30.54 -22.61 4.19
CA ASP A 97 -29.89 -21.31 4.45
C ASP A 97 -29.63 -20.52 3.16
N ARG A 98 -29.37 -21.22 2.05
CA ARG A 98 -29.22 -20.61 0.72
C ARG A 98 -30.54 -20.03 0.24
N GLU A 99 -31.64 -20.76 0.42
CA GLU A 99 -32.99 -20.29 0.08
C GLU A 99 -33.34 -19.02 0.86
N ILE A 100 -33.11 -19.01 2.18
CA ILE A 100 -33.34 -17.83 3.04
C ILE A 100 -32.54 -16.62 2.56
N CYS A 101 -31.26 -16.78 2.23
CA CYS A 101 -30.43 -15.68 1.74
C CYS A 101 -30.98 -15.09 0.43
N LEU A 102 -31.44 -15.93 -0.49
CA LEU A 102 -31.98 -15.49 -1.78
C LEU A 102 -33.38 -14.88 -1.65
N GLU A 103 -34.21 -15.37 -0.74
CA GLU A 103 -35.50 -14.77 -0.41
C GLU A 103 -35.32 -13.38 0.20
N ASN A 104 -34.33 -13.19 1.09
CA ASN A 104 -33.98 -11.88 1.62
C ASN A 104 -33.56 -10.91 0.51
N VAL A 105 -32.76 -11.35 -0.47
CA VAL A 105 -32.42 -10.53 -1.65
C VAL A 105 -33.67 -10.10 -2.41
N LEU A 106 -34.58 -11.03 -2.70
CA LEU A 106 -35.81 -10.72 -3.46
C LEU A 106 -36.81 -9.88 -2.67
N SER A 107 -36.77 -9.92 -1.33
CA SER A 107 -37.57 -9.03 -0.48
C SER A 107 -37.10 -7.57 -0.56
N LEU A 108 -35.79 -7.36 -0.76
CA LEU A 108 -35.16 -6.05 -0.88
C LEU A 108 -35.18 -5.53 -2.32
N ASP A 109 -34.97 -6.42 -3.30
CA ASP A 109 -34.95 -6.14 -4.73
C ASP A 109 -35.65 -7.28 -5.50
N PRO A 110 -36.97 -7.14 -5.77
CA PRO A 110 -37.76 -8.15 -6.47
C PRO A 110 -37.30 -8.43 -7.91
N GLU A 111 -36.60 -7.48 -8.54
CA GLU A 111 -36.11 -7.60 -9.92
C GLU A 111 -34.73 -8.26 -10.02
N ASN A 112 -34.17 -8.72 -8.89
CA ASN A 112 -32.85 -9.31 -8.88
C ASN A 112 -32.79 -10.65 -9.63
N ASP A 113 -32.27 -10.62 -10.86
CA ASP A 113 -32.18 -11.79 -11.73
C ASP A 113 -31.31 -12.92 -11.16
N ALA A 114 -30.22 -12.56 -10.47
CA ALA A 114 -29.31 -13.53 -9.89
C ALA A 114 -30.01 -14.36 -8.79
N ALA A 115 -30.78 -13.71 -7.92
CA ALA A 115 -31.49 -14.40 -6.85
C ALA A 115 -32.66 -15.25 -7.37
N ARG A 116 -33.42 -14.76 -8.38
CA ARG A 116 -34.48 -15.54 -9.04
C ARG A 116 -33.93 -16.83 -9.66
N ARG A 117 -32.80 -16.75 -10.37
CA ARG A 117 -32.13 -17.92 -10.95
C ARG A 117 -31.62 -18.87 -9.87
N GLY A 118 -31.03 -18.35 -8.79
CA GLY A 118 -30.55 -19.15 -7.67
C GLY A 118 -31.66 -19.99 -7.03
N LEU A 119 -32.82 -19.39 -6.75
CA LEU A 119 -33.98 -20.12 -6.21
C LEU A 119 -34.52 -21.18 -7.17
N ALA A 120 -34.57 -20.88 -8.47
CA ALA A 120 -35.00 -21.86 -9.48
C ALA A 120 -34.08 -23.08 -9.54
N VAL A 121 -32.78 -22.91 -9.31
CA VAL A 121 -31.80 -24.02 -9.24
C VAL A 121 -32.00 -24.83 -7.95
N LEU A 122 -32.18 -24.17 -6.80
CA LEU A 122 -32.41 -24.86 -5.52
C LEU A 122 -33.69 -25.72 -5.54
N ARG A 123 -34.77 -25.22 -6.15
CA ARG A 123 -36.02 -25.97 -6.32
C ARG A 123 -35.82 -27.27 -7.11
N LYS A 124 -35.06 -27.20 -8.22
CA LYS A 124 -34.72 -28.39 -9.02
C LYS A 124 -33.84 -29.39 -8.26
N GLN A 125 -32.94 -28.91 -7.41
CA GLN A 125 -32.09 -29.77 -6.57
C GLN A 125 -32.90 -30.50 -5.49
N ARG A 126 -33.95 -29.88 -4.96
CA ARG A 126 -34.85 -30.47 -3.96
C ARG A 126 -35.82 -31.49 -4.55
N GLU A 127 -36.16 -31.36 -5.82
CA GLU A 127 -37.05 -32.27 -6.56
C GLU A 127 -36.32 -33.53 -7.08
N ALA A 128 -34.98 -33.57 -7.06
CA ALA A 128 -34.21 -34.74 -7.46
C ALA A 128 -34.24 -35.83 -6.35
N PRO A 129 -34.76 -37.05 -6.63
CA PRO A 129 -34.85 -38.10 -5.62
C PRO A 129 -33.46 -38.59 -5.17
N SER A 130 -33.22 -38.61 -3.86
CA SER A 130 -32.05 -39.25 -3.25
C SER A 130 -32.19 -40.78 -3.30
N LEU A 131 -31.33 -41.44 -4.08
CA LEU A 131 -31.11 -42.89 -3.97
C LEU A 131 -30.00 -43.18 -2.93
N PRO A 132 -30.06 -44.31 -2.20
CA PRO A 132 -29.20 -44.56 -1.05
C PRO A 132 -27.75 -44.92 -1.45
N SER A 133 -26.83 -44.41 -0.64
CA SER A 133 -25.39 -44.68 -0.61
C SER A 133 -25.09 -46.18 -0.45
N ALA A 134 -24.20 -46.73 -1.29
CA ALA A 134 -23.56 -48.02 -1.09
C ALA A 134 -22.04 -47.83 -0.87
N ASP A 135 -21.55 -48.52 0.17
CA ASP A 135 -20.20 -48.49 0.74
C ASP A 135 -19.07 -48.97 -0.21
N PRO A 136 -17.77 -48.73 0.13
CA PRO A 136 -16.63 -48.80 -0.77
C PRO A 136 -15.98 -50.19 -0.83
N GLY A 137 -15.51 -50.57 -2.02
CA GLY A 137 -14.70 -51.78 -2.25
C GLY A 137 -13.51 -51.49 -3.20
N PRO A 138 -12.27 -51.91 -2.86
CA PRO A 138 -11.05 -51.44 -3.51
C PRO A 138 -10.57 -52.37 -4.62
N SER A 139 -9.82 -51.84 -5.61
CA SER A 139 -8.79 -52.51 -6.44
C SER A 139 -8.41 -51.56 -7.59
N SER A 140 -7.27 -50.86 -7.53
CA SER A 140 -5.92 -51.29 -7.92
C SER A 140 -5.58 -51.02 -9.40
N THR A 141 -4.64 -50.08 -9.58
CA THR A 141 -3.42 -50.18 -10.41
C THR A 141 -3.57 -50.62 -11.87
N SER A 142 -3.29 -49.71 -12.82
CA SER A 142 -1.97 -49.61 -13.46
C SER A 142 -2.01 -48.65 -14.65
N ALA A 143 -0.99 -47.81 -14.72
CA ALA A 143 -0.70 -46.91 -15.83
C ALA A 143 -0.27 -47.67 -17.10
N SER A 144 -0.58 -47.11 -18.27
CA SER A 144 0.34 -47.07 -19.40
C SER A 144 -0.05 -46.00 -20.45
N ASP A 145 0.84 -45.02 -20.55
CA ASP A 145 1.35 -44.28 -21.71
C ASP A 145 0.51 -43.56 -22.78
N SER A 146 0.97 -42.30 -22.98
CA SER A 146 0.87 -41.39 -24.15
C SER A 146 -0.41 -40.56 -24.35
N PRO A 147 -0.32 -39.41 -25.06
CA PRO A 147 0.55 -38.25 -24.88
C PRO A 147 -0.27 -37.00 -24.50
N VAL A 148 0.35 -36.02 -23.83
CA VAL A 148 -0.30 -34.77 -23.36
C VAL A 148 -0.94 -33.98 -24.51
N PRO A 149 -2.27 -33.73 -24.48
CA PRO A 149 -2.86 -32.55 -25.08
C PRO A 149 -2.98 -31.44 -24.04
N GLU A 150 -2.72 -30.22 -24.49
CA GLU A 150 -3.18 -28.93 -23.97
C GLU A 150 -4.28 -29.04 -22.89
N ARG A 151 -4.01 -28.57 -21.66
CA ARG A 151 -5.05 -28.39 -20.64
C ARG A 151 -6.06 -27.37 -21.14
N ALA A 152 -7.17 -27.85 -21.67
CA ALA A 152 -8.41 -27.11 -21.70
C ALA A 152 -8.89 -26.95 -20.25
N ASP A 153 -9.04 -25.70 -19.81
CA ASP A 153 -9.68 -25.35 -18.55
C ASP A 153 -11.12 -25.87 -18.56
N VAL A 154 -11.35 -27.01 -17.90
CA VAL A 154 -12.69 -27.48 -17.57
C VAL A 154 -13.11 -26.75 -16.29
N PRO A 155 -14.18 -25.94 -16.31
CA PRO A 155 -14.64 -25.23 -15.12
C PRO A 155 -15.10 -26.22 -14.05
N ILE A 156 -14.58 -26.08 -12.83
CA ILE A 156 -14.74 -26.99 -11.67
C ILE A 156 -16.17 -26.98 -11.08
N SER A 157 -17.13 -26.28 -11.71
CA SER A 157 -18.52 -26.26 -11.24
C SER A 157 -19.48 -25.86 -12.35
N PRO A 158 -20.72 -26.41 -12.38
CA PRO A 158 -21.79 -25.96 -13.27
C PRO A 158 -22.03 -24.44 -13.19
N ALA A 159 -21.77 -23.83 -12.03
CA ALA A 159 -21.90 -22.38 -11.83
C ALA A 159 -20.83 -21.56 -12.59
N ALA A 160 -19.63 -22.11 -12.79
CA ALA A 160 -18.55 -21.43 -13.51
C ALA A 160 -18.74 -21.50 -15.03
N ALA A 161 -19.39 -22.55 -15.56
CA ALA A 161 -19.74 -22.63 -16.98
C ALA A 161 -20.86 -21.64 -17.38
N ILE A 162 -21.81 -21.38 -16.48
CA ILE A 162 -22.93 -20.45 -16.71
C ILE A 162 -22.46 -18.99 -16.77
N LEU A 163 -21.44 -18.63 -15.98
CA LEU A 163 -20.90 -17.27 -15.97
C LEU A 163 -20.05 -16.94 -17.21
N ASP A 164 -19.49 -17.95 -17.88
CA ASP A 164 -18.65 -17.77 -19.06
C ASP A 164 -19.48 -17.60 -20.36
N GLU A 165 -20.67 -18.21 -20.44
CA GLU A 165 -21.62 -18.01 -21.55
C GLU A 165 -22.31 -16.63 -21.49
N ASP A 166 -22.70 -16.15 -20.30
CA ASP A 166 -23.30 -14.81 -20.15
C ASP A 166 -22.30 -13.69 -20.51
N SER A 167 -20.99 -13.93 -20.33
CA SER A 167 -19.93 -12.99 -20.72
C SER A 167 -19.81 -12.81 -22.24
N LYS A 168 -20.19 -13.84 -23.02
CA LYS A 168 -20.15 -13.82 -24.48
C LYS A 168 -21.48 -13.37 -25.09
N SER A 169 -22.59 -13.54 -24.36
CA SER A 169 -23.94 -13.20 -24.83
C SER A 169 -24.38 -11.78 -24.50
N TYR A 170 -23.80 -11.11 -23.51
CA TYR A 170 -24.01 -9.68 -23.25
C TYR A 170 -22.84 -8.87 -23.81
N ARG A 171 -22.74 -8.79 -25.13
CA ARG A 171 -22.16 -7.61 -25.76
C ARG A 171 -23.34 -6.65 -25.91
N PRO A 172 -23.45 -5.57 -25.11
CA PRO A 172 -24.36 -4.50 -25.49
C PRO A 172 -23.96 -4.13 -26.92
N GLU A 173 -24.92 -4.21 -27.85
CA GLU A 173 -24.80 -3.52 -29.13
C GLU A 173 -24.37 -2.11 -28.74
N LEU A 174 -23.16 -1.74 -29.11
CA LEU A 174 -22.57 -0.45 -28.78
C LEU A 174 -23.41 0.55 -29.56
N GLU A 175 -24.52 0.98 -28.96
CA GLU A 175 -25.20 2.19 -29.33
C GLU A 175 -24.11 3.24 -29.15
N SER A 176 -23.53 3.63 -30.29
CA SER A 176 -22.39 4.53 -30.34
C SER A 176 -22.75 5.70 -29.45
N GLU A 177 -22.01 5.86 -28.35
CA GLU A 177 -22.10 7.07 -27.55
C GLU A 177 -22.10 8.23 -28.55
N PRO A 178 -23.04 9.19 -28.42
CA PRO A 178 -23.02 10.37 -29.28
C PRO A 178 -21.58 10.87 -29.28
N PRO A 179 -20.97 11.11 -30.47
CA PRO A 179 -19.55 11.37 -30.57
C PRO A 179 -19.20 12.40 -29.51
N PRO A 180 -18.19 12.13 -28.65
CA PRO A 180 -17.86 13.00 -27.54
C PRO A 180 -17.78 14.42 -28.10
N SER A 181 -18.37 15.38 -27.39
CA SER A 181 -18.27 16.79 -27.79
C SER A 181 -16.80 17.06 -28.16
N PRO A 182 -16.48 17.83 -29.21
CA PRO A 182 -15.09 18.00 -29.65
C PRO A 182 -14.14 18.46 -28.53
N VAL A 183 -14.69 19.07 -27.47
CA VAL A 183 -14.04 19.44 -26.20
C VAL A 183 -13.67 18.24 -25.30
N GLN A 184 -14.46 17.17 -25.29
CA GLN A 184 -14.15 15.92 -24.59
C GLN A 184 -13.01 15.17 -25.27
N ALA A 185 -13.05 15.06 -26.60
CA ALA A 185 -12.01 14.39 -27.38
C ALA A 185 -10.60 15.00 -27.21
N GLU A 186 -10.47 16.32 -26.99
CA GLU A 186 -9.17 16.97 -26.79
C GLU A 186 -8.39 16.44 -25.57
N PHE A 187 -9.09 15.99 -24.52
CA PHE A 187 -8.47 15.55 -23.26
C PHE A 187 -8.49 14.03 -23.05
N GLU A 188 -8.93 13.26 -24.04
CA GLU A 188 -9.02 11.80 -23.95
C GLU A 188 -7.70 11.08 -24.29
N ASN A 189 -6.71 11.81 -24.85
CA ASN A 189 -5.42 11.22 -25.17
C ASN A 189 -4.52 11.09 -23.91
N GLU A 190 -4.17 9.85 -23.55
CA GLU A 190 -3.33 9.53 -22.38
C GLU A 190 -1.90 10.11 -22.45
N TYR A 191 -1.43 10.47 -23.66
CA TYR A 191 -0.12 11.07 -23.91
C TYR A 191 -0.12 12.59 -24.01
N LEU A 192 -1.15 13.25 -23.49
CA LEU A 192 -1.10 14.71 -23.29
C LEU A 192 -0.12 15.06 -22.16
N CYS A 193 0.47 16.25 -22.24
CA CYS A 193 1.34 16.75 -21.19
C CYS A 193 0.54 17.03 -19.91
N PRO A 194 0.91 16.47 -18.74
CA PRO A 194 0.23 16.76 -17.47
C PRO A 194 0.25 18.23 -17.06
N TYR A 195 1.19 19.02 -17.60
CA TYR A 195 1.35 20.43 -17.27
C TYR A 195 0.53 21.35 -18.17
N CYS A 196 0.61 21.19 -19.50
CA CYS A 196 0.00 22.12 -20.47
C CYS A 196 -1.05 21.49 -21.38
N ALA A 197 -1.34 20.19 -21.24
CA ALA A 197 -2.26 19.45 -22.10
C ALA A 197 -1.92 19.50 -23.60
N THR A 198 -0.65 19.72 -23.97
CA THR A 198 -0.17 19.57 -25.35
C THR A 198 0.09 18.09 -25.64
N PRO A 199 -0.27 17.55 -26.83
CA PRO A 199 0.10 16.19 -27.20
C PRO A 199 1.63 16.02 -27.18
N THR A 200 2.08 14.88 -26.66
CA THR A 200 3.51 14.53 -26.55
C THR A 200 3.74 13.10 -27.01
N GLU A 201 4.94 12.76 -27.43
CA GLU A 201 5.26 11.40 -27.85
C GLU A 201 5.66 10.54 -26.64
N PRO A 202 5.42 9.20 -26.66
CA PRO A 202 5.74 8.30 -25.55
C PRO A 202 7.23 8.30 -25.12
N ALA A 203 8.15 8.62 -26.03
CA ALA A 203 9.59 8.65 -25.76
C ALA A 203 10.06 9.96 -25.09
N ASP A 204 9.26 11.03 -25.16
CA ASP A 204 9.65 12.36 -24.68
C ASP A 204 9.91 12.38 -23.17
N ARG A 205 11.08 12.89 -22.78
CA ARG A 205 11.43 13.08 -21.36
C ARG A 205 10.89 14.39 -20.79
N ARG A 206 10.74 15.40 -21.64
CA ARG A 206 10.23 16.73 -21.32
C ARG A 206 9.29 17.18 -22.41
N CYS A 207 8.28 17.97 -22.05
CA CYS A 207 7.38 18.57 -23.02
C CYS A 207 8.08 19.72 -23.76
N GLU A 208 7.98 19.76 -25.08
CA GLU A 208 8.57 20.83 -25.90
C GLU A 208 7.88 22.17 -25.70
N ALA A 209 6.56 22.18 -25.48
CA ALA A 209 5.77 23.40 -25.35
C ALA A 209 5.99 24.11 -23.99
N CYS A 210 6.02 23.36 -22.88
CA CYS A 210 6.09 23.94 -21.53
C CYS A 210 7.39 23.65 -20.78
N GLY A 211 8.28 22.81 -21.33
CA GLY A 211 9.53 22.39 -20.67
C GLY A 211 9.36 21.46 -19.47
N GLY A 212 8.13 21.02 -19.17
CA GLY A 212 7.80 20.21 -17.99
C GLY A 212 8.40 18.81 -18.06
N GLU A 213 8.89 18.28 -16.93
CA GLU A 213 9.47 16.93 -16.84
C GLU A 213 8.35 15.88 -16.80
N LEU A 214 8.29 15.05 -17.85
CA LEU A 214 7.26 14.02 -18.02
C LEU A 214 7.61 12.72 -17.29
N TRP A 215 8.90 12.49 -17.02
CA TRP A 215 9.39 11.30 -16.35
C TRP A 215 9.93 11.64 -14.98
N ILE A 216 9.19 11.26 -13.95
CA ILE A 216 9.60 11.52 -12.57
C ILE A 216 10.10 10.23 -11.92
N ARG A 217 11.00 10.41 -10.95
CA ARG A 217 11.59 9.29 -10.20
C ARG A 217 10.67 8.93 -9.04
N PHE A 218 10.09 7.75 -9.10
CA PHE A 218 9.33 7.16 -8.00
C PHE A 218 10.18 6.12 -7.27
N ARG A 219 9.92 5.94 -5.97
CA ARG A 219 10.44 4.76 -5.28
C ARG A 219 9.64 3.56 -5.75
N LYS A 220 10.32 2.45 -6.06
CA LYS A 220 9.64 1.24 -6.56
C LYS A 220 8.67 0.66 -5.50
N GLN A 221 9.06 0.72 -4.23
CA GLN A 221 8.14 0.55 -3.09
C GLN A 221 7.98 1.84 -2.29
N GLU A 222 6.76 2.38 -2.26
CA GLU A 222 6.44 3.53 -1.42
C GLU A 222 6.40 3.14 0.06
N LYS A 223 5.69 2.06 0.39
CA LYS A 223 5.65 1.48 1.74
C LYS A 223 6.99 0.76 2.04
N ARG A 224 7.36 0.70 3.32
CA ARG A 224 8.54 -0.08 3.77
C ARG A 224 8.15 -1.56 3.75
N SER A 225 8.95 -2.42 3.12
CA SER A 225 8.72 -3.86 3.21
C SER A 225 8.87 -4.37 4.65
N THR A 226 8.25 -5.53 4.92
CA THR A 226 8.42 -6.23 6.20
C THR A 226 9.88 -6.60 6.45
N TRP A 227 10.59 -7.03 5.40
CA TRP A 227 12.02 -7.34 5.45
C TRP A 227 12.87 -6.14 5.86
N LEU A 228 12.61 -4.97 5.27
CA LEU A 228 13.30 -3.73 5.66
C LEU A 228 13.03 -3.38 7.13
N TRP A 229 11.79 -3.53 7.60
CA TRP A 229 11.47 -3.33 9.00
C TRP A 229 12.20 -4.31 9.92
N MET A 230 12.24 -5.59 9.57
CA MET A 230 13.00 -6.60 10.32
C MET A 230 14.49 -6.25 10.36
N ALA A 231 15.07 -5.79 9.25
CA ALA A 231 16.46 -5.35 9.18
C ALA A 231 16.72 -4.11 10.05
N ILE A 232 15.81 -3.13 10.05
CA ILE A 232 15.91 -1.92 10.89
C ILE A 232 15.81 -2.29 12.37
N VAL A 233 14.85 -3.13 12.76
CA VAL A 233 14.69 -3.59 14.16
C VAL A 233 15.90 -4.39 14.60
N PHE A 234 16.38 -5.32 13.79
CA PHE A 234 17.57 -6.10 14.07
C PHE A 234 18.81 -5.20 14.22
N GLN A 235 18.99 -4.26 13.29
CA GLN A 235 20.10 -3.30 13.36
C GLN A 235 19.98 -2.40 14.61
N PHE A 236 18.78 -1.96 14.96
CA PHE A 236 18.53 -1.18 16.18
C PHE A 236 18.94 -1.95 17.44
N LEU A 237 18.52 -3.21 17.56
CA LEU A 237 18.91 -4.07 18.68
C LEU A 237 20.43 -4.29 18.72
N ASN A 238 21.08 -4.46 17.56
CA ASN A 238 22.52 -4.58 17.46
C ASN A 238 23.23 -3.28 17.88
N THR A 239 22.76 -2.12 17.41
CA THR A 239 23.29 -0.80 17.80
C THR A 239 23.12 -0.57 19.30
N LEU A 240 21.96 -0.91 19.88
CA LEU A 240 21.71 -0.83 21.31
C LEU A 240 22.69 -1.72 22.09
N ARG A 241 22.86 -2.99 21.68
CA ARG A 241 23.82 -3.92 22.30
C ARG A 241 25.24 -3.37 22.29
N ILE A 242 25.70 -2.85 21.15
CA ILE A 242 27.05 -2.27 21.01
C ILE A 242 27.20 -1.01 21.89
N GLY A 243 26.15 -0.21 22.03
CA GLY A 243 26.15 1.01 22.85
C GLY A 243 26.13 0.77 24.37
N ILE A 244 25.63 -0.37 24.85
CA ILE A 244 25.58 -0.70 26.28
C ILE A 244 27.00 -0.77 26.89
N ILE A 245 27.97 -1.33 26.16
CA ILE A 245 29.35 -1.53 26.65
C ILE A 245 30.06 -0.20 26.98
N PRO A 246 30.20 0.76 26.03
CA PRO A 246 30.82 2.04 26.34
C PRO A 246 30.01 2.85 27.37
N ALA A 247 28.67 2.75 27.38
CA ALA A 247 27.84 3.39 28.39
C ALA A 247 28.13 2.83 29.80
N ALA A 248 28.20 1.51 29.96
CA ALA A 248 28.54 0.86 31.21
C ALA A 248 29.97 1.20 31.68
N LEU A 249 30.95 1.21 30.76
CA LEU A 249 32.32 1.64 31.07
C LEU A 249 32.36 3.10 31.54
N SER A 250 31.60 3.99 30.90
CA SER A 250 31.49 5.40 31.29
C SER A 250 30.89 5.57 32.70
N VAL A 251 29.87 4.76 33.02
CA VAL A 251 29.25 4.76 34.36
C VAL A 251 30.20 4.21 35.42
N ILE A 252 30.92 3.12 35.14
CA ILE A 252 31.91 2.54 36.06
C ILE A 252 33.01 3.55 36.39
N VAL A 253 33.52 4.26 35.37
CA VAL A 253 34.51 5.33 35.54
C VAL A 253 33.95 6.50 36.35
N PHE A 254 32.69 6.90 36.10
CA PHE A 254 32.02 7.99 36.83
C PHE A 254 31.78 7.69 38.31
N TRP A 255 31.52 6.43 38.68
CA TRP A 255 31.21 6.00 40.06
C TRP A 255 32.44 5.60 40.88
N SER A 256 33.61 5.43 40.24
CA SER A 256 34.89 5.23 40.93
C SER A 256 35.40 6.58 41.46
N ASP A 257 35.53 6.73 42.78
CA ASP A 257 35.89 7.95 43.52
C ASP A 257 37.30 8.53 43.23
N ASN A 258 37.96 8.10 42.16
CA ASN A 258 39.16 8.75 41.62
C ASN A 258 38.74 9.86 40.65
N ARG A 259 38.65 11.08 41.17
CA ARG A 259 38.51 12.31 40.38
C ARG A 259 39.77 12.68 39.57
N GLU A 260 40.30 11.74 38.79
CA GLU A 260 41.18 12.05 37.64
C GLU A 260 40.61 11.45 36.33
N VAL A 261 39.29 11.51 36.19
CA VAL A 261 38.59 11.52 34.89
C VAL A 261 39.01 12.73 34.03
N SER A 262 39.75 13.69 34.58
CA SER A 262 40.31 14.86 33.87
C SER A 262 41.31 14.50 32.76
N ARG A 263 41.89 13.28 32.74
CA ARG A 263 42.73 12.79 31.63
C ARG A 263 41.95 12.19 30.46
N LEU A 264 40.67 11.90 30.65
CA LEU A 264 39.75 11.53 29.56
C LEU A 264 39.59 12.68 28.55
N ILE A 265 39.93 13.91 28.96
CA ILE A 265 39.70 15.18 28.29
C ILE A 265 40.87 15.59 27.37
N ASP A 266 42.13 15.34 27.77
CA ASP A 266 43.30 15.61 26.91
C ASP A 266 43.61 14.43 25.94
N ALA A 267 43.21 13.20 26.28
CA ALA A 267 43.44 11.99 25.47
C ALA A 267 42.53 11.88 24.22
N TYR A 268 41.42 12.62 24.20
CA TYR A 268 40.64 12.88 22.99
C TYR A 268 41.26 13.98 22.12
N ALA A 269 41.96 14.93 22.73
CA ALA A 269 42.59 16.07 22.07
C ALA A 269 43.69 15.66 21.08
N GLU A 270 44.06 14.39 21.12
CA GLU A 270 45.09 13.79 20.31
C GLU A 270 44.59 12.66 19.40
N ILE A 271 43.27 12.44 19.28
CA ILE A 271 42.69 11.55 18.25
C ILE A 271 43.07 11.99 16.83
N PHE A 272 43.62 13.19 16.69
CA PHE A 272 44.21 13.72 15.48
C PHE A 272 45.71 14.07 15.59
N HIS A 273 46.50 13.51 16.55
CA HIS A 273 47.93 13.12 16.40
C HIS A 273 48.76 12.87 17.71
N VAL A 274 48.40 11.85 18.50
CA VAL A 274 49.24 10.77 19.12
C VAL A 274 50.71 10.95 19.66
N ALA A 275 50.99 11.16 20.95
CA ALA A 275 52.24 10.90 21.68
C ALA A 275 52.01 10.52 23.17
N ARG A 276 51.74 9.22 23.34
CA ARG A 276 52.14 8.29 24.43
C ARG A 276 53.23 8.85 25.38
N SER A 277 53.19 8.49 26.65
CA SER A 277 54.06 7.37 27.02
C SER A 277 53.36 6.49 28.04
N ASP A 278 53.09 5.28 27.57
CA ASP A 278 52.65 4.12 28.33
C ASP A 278 51.16 4.13 28.71
N ILE A 279 50.40 3.58 27.75
CA ILE A 279 48.99 3.19 27.84
C ILE A 279 48.85 2.16 28.99
N GLU A 280 48.86 2.65 30.22
CA GLU A 280 48.52 1.91 31.43
C GLU A 280 47.00 1.95 31.61
N THR A 281 46.27 1.29 30.71
CA THR A 281 45.05 0.53 31.00
C THR A 281 44.43 0.03 29.69
N SER A 282 44.16 -1.27 29.61
CA SER A 282 43.44 -1.92 28.49
C SER A 282 42.04 -1.34 28.24
N ALA A 283 41.51 -0.57 29.20
CA ALA A 283 40.19 0.03 29.16
C ALA A 283 40.05 1.17 28.14
N ASP A 284 41.08 2.01 27.94
CA ASP A 284 40.99 3.22 27.09
C ASP A 284 40.89 2.88 25.60
N ILE A 285 41.75 1.98 25.13
CA ILE A 285 41.71 1.49 23.74
C ILE A 285 40.39 0.76 23.48
N ALA A 286 39.94 -0.06 24.43
CA ALA A 286 38.67 -0.78 24.31
C ALA A 286 37.47 0.18 24.25
N PHE A 287 37.49 1.27 25.01
CA PHE A 287 36.45 2.30 24.97
C PHE A 287 36.38 3.00 23.61
N VAL A 288 37.50 3.48 23.08
CA VAL A 288 37.53 4.17 21.77
C VAL A 288 37.08 3.24 20.64
N ILE A 289 37.56 1.99 20.62
CA ILE A 289 37.14 0.98 19.63
C ILE A 289 35.63 0.73 19.71
N THR A 290 35.10 0.51 20.91
CA THR A 290 33.66 0.25 21.09
C THR A 290 32.80 1.45 20.73
N LEU A 291 33.25 2.68 21.00
CA LEU A 291 32.55 3.90 20.55
C LEU A 291 32.55 4.04 19.03
N VAL A 292 33.70 3.84 18.36
CA VAL A 292 33.76 3.91 16.89
C VAL A 292 32.84 2.86 16.26
N MET A 293 32.82 1.63 16.80
CA MET A 293 31.89 0.60 16.36
C MET A 293 30.43 0.98 16.60
N PHE A 294 30.12 1.64 17.72
CA PHE A 294 28.77 2.15 18.01
C PHE A 294 28.35 3.22 16.99
N LEU A 295 29.20 4.23 16.74
CA LEU A 295 28.91 5.29 15.78
C LEU A 295 28.73 4.76 14.36
N PHE A 296 29.57 3.79 13.96
CA PHE A 296 29.41 3.10 12.67
C PHE A 296 28.07 2.34 12.62
N SER A 297 27.73 1.59 13.66
CA SER A 297 26.46 0.86 13.75
C SER A 297 25.24 1.79 13.67
N LEU A 298 25.31 2.95 14.33
CA LEU A 298 24.30 3.99 14.30
C LEU A 298 24.18 4.62 12.90
N ALA A 299 25.31 4.88 12.23
CA ALA A 299 25.30 5.40 10.86
C ALA A 299 24.64 4.42 9.89
N VAL A 300 24.87 3.11 10.04
CA VAL A 300 24.19 2.07 9.27
C VAL A 300 22.69 2.08 9.56
N LEU A 301 22.27 2.17 10.82
CA LEU A 301 20.85 2.24 11.21
C LEU A 301 20.15 3.44 10.56
N ILE A 302 20.74 4.64 10.66
CA ILE A 302 20.22 5.86 10.05
C ILE A 302 20.13 5.69 8.52
N SER A 303 21.17 5.13 7.90
CA SER A 303 21.22 4.93 6.45
C SER A 303 20.15 3.96 5.96
N LEU A 304 19.86 2.88 6.70
CA LEU A 304 18.76 1.97 6.40
C LEU A 304 17.40 2.63 6.56
N TYR A 305 17.21 3.41 7.63
CA TYR A 305 15.97 4.13 7.87
C TYR A 305 15.66 5.15 6.76
N LEU A 306 16.69 5.87 6.29
CA LEU A 306 16.61 6.82 5.17
C LEU A 306 16.55 6.13 3.79
N ARG A 307 16.72 4.80 3.73
CA ARG A 307 16.83 3.97 2.52
C ARG A 307 17.94 4.43 1.57
N TRP A 308 19.11 4.69 2.13
CA TRP A 308 20.27 5.15 1.37
C TRP A 308 20.90 3.98 0.60
N LYS A 309 20.97 4.09 -0.73
CA LYS A 309 21.48 3.00 -1.60
C LYS A 309 22.83 2.41 -1.20
N PRO A 310 23.84 3.20 -0.76
CA PRO A 310 25.11 2.63 -0.31
C PRO A 310 24.96 1.65 0.86
N ALA A 311 23.98 1.85 1.74
CA ALA A 311 23.74 0.96 2.87
C ALA A 311 23.27 -0.44 2.43
N TYR A 312 22.48 -0.52 1.35
CA TYR A 312 22.10 -1.80 0.76
C TYR A 312 23.32 -2.57 0.26
N TYR A 313 24.23 -1.92 -0.46
CA TYR A 313 25.46 -2.56 -0.93
C TYR A 313 26.39 -2.95 0.21
N LEU A 314 26.48 -2.12 1.26
CA LEU A 314 27.23 -2.45 2.47
C LEU A 314 26.65 -3.72 3.12
N LEU A 315 25.32 -3.80 3.30
CA LEU A 315 24.66 -5.01 3.81
C LEU A 315 24.96 -6.23 2.94
N MET A 316 24.86 -6.09 1.62
CA MET A 316 25.15 -7.17 0.67
C MET A 316 26.59 -7.68 0.80
N VAL A 317 27.57 -6.78 0.87
CA VAL A 317 28.98 -7.13 1.05
C VAL A 317 29.20 -7.81 2.41
N THR A 318 28.63 -7.27 3.49
CA THR A 318 28.79 -7.87 4.83
C THR A 318 28.16 -9.27 4.94
N ALA A 319 26.97 -9.48 4.37
CA ALA A 319 26.32 -10.78 4.32
C ALA A 319 27.13 -11.79 3.49
N SER A 320 27.67 -11.34 2.34
CA SER A 320 28.52 -12.16 1.47
C SER A 320 29.81 -12.56 2.16
N LEU A 321 30.47 -11.62 2.86
CA LEU A 321 31.70 -11.88 3.60
C LEU A 321 31.46 -12.80 4.80
N GLY A 322 30.31 -12.68 5.48
CA GLY A 322 29.90 -13.58 6.54
C GLY A 322 29.68 -15.02 6.04
N ALA A 323 28.99 -15.18 4.91
CA ALA A 323 28.79 -16.49 4.28
C ALA A 323 30.13 -17.11 3.84
N PHE A 324 31.01 -16.32 3.24
CA PHE A 324 32.36 -16.75 2.85
C PHE A 324 33.18 -17.17 4.07
N GLY A 325 33.20 -16.36 5.14
CA GLY A 325 33.91 -16.68 6.38
C GLY A 325 33.42 -17.96 7.03
N ALA A 326 32.11 -18.18 7.07
CA ALA A 326 31.52 -19.42 7.58
C ALA A 326 31.90 -20.64 6.72
N ALA A 327 31.90 -20.50 5.38
CA ALA A 327 32.34 -21.56 4.47
C ALA A 327 33.82 -21.92 4.66
N VAL A 328 34.70 -20.92 4.78
CA VAL A 328 36.12 -21.14 5.12
C VAL A 328 36.26 -21.83 6.47
N GLY A 329 35.47 -21.42 7.48
CA GLY A 329 35.44 -22.06 8.79
C GLY A 329 35.07 -23.55 8.75
N ILE A 330 34.12 -23.94 7.88
CA ILE A 330 33.77 -25.35 7.62
C ILE A 330 34.97 -26.09 7.03
N ILE A 331 35.62 -25.53 6.01
CA ILE A 331 36.79 -26.15 5.35
C ILE A 331 37.95 -26.35 6.34
N LEU A 332 38.22 -25.35 7.17
CA LEU A 332 39.25 -25.44 8.21
C LEU A 332 38.89 -26.49 9.28
N SER A 333 37.61 -26.66 9.59
CA SER A 333 37.13 -27.69 10.53
C SER A 333 37.27 -29.12 9.98
N LEU A 334 37.34 -29.27 8.65
CA LEU A 334 37.58 -30.55 7.97
C LEU A 334 39.07 -30.83 7.73
N SER A 335 39.94 -29.84 7.92
CA SER A 335 41.39 -30.00 7.76
C SER A 335 41.99 -30.79 8.94
N PRO A 336 42.95 -31.69 8.70
CA PRO A 336 43.57 -32.47 9.77
C PRO A 336 44.34 -31.55 10.72
N SER A 337 43.89 -31.47 11.99
CA SER A 337 44.60 -30.76 13.05
C SER A 337 45.76 -31.60 13.61
N PRO A 338 46.82 -30.99 14.17
CA PRO A 338 47.85 -31.72 14.90
C PRO A 338 47.22 -32.59 16.01
N ALA A 339 47.84 -33.74 16.27
CA ALA A 339 47.27 -34.81 17.11
C ALA A 339 46.69 -34.25 18.42
N PRO A 340 45.37 -34.39 18.65
CA PRO A 340 44.73 -33.88 19.85
C PRO A 340 45.23 -34.67 21.08
N GLN A 341 45.39 -33.97 22.21
CA GLN A 341 45.90 -34.56 23.46
C GLN A 341 44.97 -35.66 24.03
N SER A 342 43.69 -35.68 23.64
CA SER A 342 42.75 -36.75 23.97
C SER A 342 41.66 -36.90 22.89
N PRO A 343 41.08 -38.11 22.71
CA PRO A 343 40.00 -38.35 21.75
C PRO A 343 38.72 -37.57 22.07
N VAL A 344 38.48 -37.22 23.35
CA VAL A 344 37.35 -36.40 23.78
C VAL A 344 37.51 -34.96 23.29
N VAL A 345 38.72 -34.39 23.38
CA VAL A 345 39.03 -33.04 22.87
C VAL A 345 38.92 -33.00 21.35
N ALA A 346 39.34 -34.07 20.66
CA ALA A 346 39.19 -34.21 19.21
C ALA A 346 37.71 -34.16 18.77
N LEU A 347 36.85 -34.91 19.44
CA LEU A 347 35.43 -35.00 19.12
C LEU A 347 34.70 -33.68 19.42
N LEU A 348 34.97 -33.06 20.57
CA LEU A 348 34.35 -31.80 20.98
C LEU A 348 34.83 -30.61 20.12
N ALA A 349 36.13 -30.53 19.83
CA ALA A 349 36.68 -29.43 19.05
C ALA A 349 36.38 -29.58 17.54
N GLY A 350 36.52 -30.78 16.97
CA GLY A 350 36.25 -31.00 15.55
C GLY A 350 34.76 -31.00 15.21
N GLY A 351 33.97 -31.81 15.92
CA GLY A 351 32.53 -31.94 15.69
C GLY A 351 31.75 -30.69 16.09
N GLY A 352 32.10 -30.07 17.22
CA GLY A 352 31.46 -28.84 17.69
C GLY A 352 31.68 -27.65 16.75
N ASN A 353 32.91 -27.46 16.26
CA ASN A 353 33.21 -26.39 15.31
C ASN A 353 32.51 -26.59 13.96
N LEU A 354 32.42 -27.82 13.47
CA LEU A 354 31.74 -28.12 12.21
C LEU A 354 30.24 -27.77 12.30
N LEU A 355 29.58 -28.14 13.41
CA LEU A 355 28.18 -27.82 13.64
C LEU A 355 27.95 -26.30 13.77
N CYS A 356 28.79 -25.59 14.53
CA CYS A 356 28.68 -24.15 14.72
C CYS A 356 28.89 -23.38 13.41
N ASN A 357 29.93 -23.72 12.64
CA ASN A 357 30.21 -23.09 11.35
C ASN A 357 29.13 -23.44 10.31
N GLY A 358 28.60 -24.66 10.32
CA GLY A 358 27.46 -25.07 9.50
C GLY A 358 26.20 -24.25 9.79
N PHE A 359 25.87 -24.06 11.07
CA PHE A 359 24.74 -23.23 11.48
C PHE A 359 24.93 -21.75 11.09
N ASN A 360 26.12 -21.19 11.32
CA ASN A 360 26.45 -19.83 10.90
C ASN A 360 26.36 -19.66 9.37
N PHE A 361 26.77 -20.66 8.61
CA PHE A 361 26.64 -20.64 7.15
C PHE A 361 25.18 -20.62 6.71
N ALA A 362 24.32 -21.43 7.33
CA ALA A 362 22.88 -21.42 7.06
C ALA A 362 22.23 -20.06 7.39
N ILE A 363 22.59 -19.46 8.53
CA ILE A 363 22.14 -18.11 8.88
C ILE A 363 22.63 -17.08 7.85
N ALA A 364 23.91 -17.14 7.47
CA ALA A 364 24.47 -16.20 6.51
C ALA A 364 23.77 -16.26 5.14
N LEU A 365 23.40 -17.46 4.68
CA LEU A 365 22.58 -17.64 3.47
C LEU A 365 21.17 -17.07 3.63
N ALA A 366 20.52 -17.30 4.78
CA ALA A 366 19.20 -16.74 5.05
C ALA A 366 19.22 -15.21 5.09
N VAL A 367 20.24 -14.61 5.70
CA VAL A 367 20.46 -13.15 5.72
C VAL A 367 20.72 -12.64 4.31
N LEU A 368 21.59 -13.29 3.53
CA LEU A 368 21.88 -12.90 2.15
C LEU A 368 20.60 -12.93 1.30
N TRP A 369 19.80 -13.98 1.43
CA TRP A 369 18.50 -14.09 0.76
C TRP A 369 17.54 -12.97 1.18
N ALA A 370 17.44 -12.66 2.47
CA ALA A 370 16.63 -11.54 2.97
C ALA A 370 17.12 -10.19 2.41
N VAL A 371 18.43 -9.99 2.27
CA VAL A 371 19.00 -8.79 1.63
C VAL A 371 18.56 -8.68 0.18
N PHE A 372 18.58 -9.77 -0.61
CA PHE A 372 18.07 -9.75 -1.98
C PHE A 372 16.60 -9.34 -2.06
N GLN A 373 15.74 -9.77 -1.12
CA GLN A 373 14.33 -9.37 -1.10
C GLN A 373 14.13 -7.87 -0.87
N MET A 374 15.09 -7.19 -0.24
CA MET A 374 15.03 -5.75 0.02
C MET A 374 15.50 -4.88 -1.16
N GLN A 375 15.99 -5.45 -2.27
CA GLN A 375 16.54 -4.67 -3.39
C GLN A 375 15.59 -3.56 -3.87
N ASP A 376 14.30 -3.87 -3.93
CA ASP A 376 13.27 -2.96 -4.43
C ASP A 376 12.95 -1.80 -3.48
N ASP A 377 13.20 -1.94 -2.17
CA ASP A 377 13.02 -0.86 -1.18
C ASP A 377 14.01 0.30 -1.38
N PHE A 378 15.17 0.01 -1.97
CA PHE A 378 16.23 0.98 -2.27
C PHE A 378 16.25 1.39 -3.75
N ALA A 379 15.42 0.77 -4.58
CA ALA A 379 15.34 1.04 -6.01
C ALA A 379 14.47 2.27 -6.32
N PHE A 380 14.92 3.05 -7.31
CA PHE A 380 14.11 4.10 -7.91
C PHE A 380 13.77 3.68 -9.32
N GLU A 381 12.50 3.83 -9.67
CA GLU A 381 11.98 3.60 -11.01
C GLU A 381 11.63 4.95 -11.64
N ARG A 382 11.96 5.12 -12.92
CA ARG A 382 11.49 6.29 -13.68
C ARG A 382 10.20 5.89 -14.37
N ARG A 383 9.10 6.53 -14.02
CA ARG A 383 7.82 6.34 -14.71
C ARG A 383 7.37 7.66 -15.31
N ARG A 384 6.78 7.58 -16.49
CA ARG A 384 6.11 8.71 -17.12
C ARG A 384 4.82 9.01 -16.36
N VAL A 385 4.57 10.28 -16.10
CA VAL A 385 3.26 10.73 -15.62
C VAL A 385 2.31 10.72 -16.80
N LEU A 386 1.29 9.87 -16.73
CA LEU A 386 0.28 9.72 -17.78
C LEU A 386 -0.87 10.70 -17.57
N PHE A 387 -1.46 11.17 -18.66
CA PHE A 387 -2.61 12.06 -18.63
C PHE A 387 -3.90 11.25 -18.45
N ARG A 388 -4.12 10.78 -17.24
CA ARG A 388 -5.30 9.98 -16.90
C ARG A 388 -5.81 10.32 -15.51
N PRO A 389 -7.11 10.13 -15.24
CA PRO A 389 -7.63 10.29 -13.89
C PRO A 389 -6.98 9.28 -12.93
N ASP A 390 -6.76 9.68 -11.70
CA ASP A 390 -6.26 8.76 -10.65
C ASP A 390 -7.27 7.60 -10.47
N PRO A 391 -6.84 6.32 -10.66
CA PRO A 391 -7.77 5.19 -10.70
C PRO A 391 -8.42 4.87 -9.34
N ASP A 392 -7.80 5.31 -8.25
CA ASP A 392 -8.24 5.04 -6.87
C ASP A 392 -9.39 5.96 -6.42
N ILE A 393 -9.78 6.94 -7.25
CA ILE A 393 -10.70 8.00 -6.87
C ILE A 393 -12.05 7.81 -7.56
N ARG A 394 -13.13 7.85 -6.76
CA ARG A 394 -14.51 7.80 -7.27
C ARG A 394 -15.42 8.92 -6.76
N ASP A 395 -15.04 9.61 -5.69
CA ASP A 395 -15.85 10.68 -5.09
C ASP A 395 -15.49 12.08 -5.65
N SER A 396 -16.49 12.95 -5.80
CA SER A 396 -16.33 14.31 -6.35
C SER A 396 -15.44 15.19 -5.47
N SER A 397 -15.59 15.10 -4.14
CA SER A 397 -14.82 15.93 -3.21
C SER A 397 -13.32 15.60 -3.26
N THR A 398 -13.01 14.32 -3.47
CA THR A 398 -11.62 13.83 -3.60
C THR A 398 -11.03 14.25 -4.95
N PHE A 399 -11.81 14.22 -6.04
CA PHE A 399 -11.40 14.75 -7.34
C PHE A 399 -11.09 16.26 -7.26
N LEU A 400 -11.94 17.03 -6.57
CA LEU A 400 -11.74 18.46 -6.34
C LEU A 400 -10.42 18.72 -5.59
N ALA A 401 -10.20 18.02 -4.48
CA ALA A 401 -8.99 18.15 -3.67
C ALA A 401 -7.71 17.83 -4.47
N ARG A 402 -7.72 16.73 -5.22
CA ARG A 402 -6.60 16.34 -6.10
C ARG A 402 -6.38 17.32 -7.24
N GLY A 403 -7.45 17.84 -7.84
CA GLY A 403 -7.37 18.91 -8.85
C GLY A 403 -6.61 20.13 -8.32
N HIS A 404 -6.92 20.58 -7.10
CA HIS A 404 -6.18 21.66 -6.44
C HIS A 404 -4.71 21.31 -6.14
N ASP A 405 -4.41 20.08 -5.73
CA ASP A 405 -3.03 19.60 -5.54
C ASP A 405 -2.22 19.66 -6.83
N TYR A 406 -2.80 19.19 -7.94
CA TYR A 406 -2.16 19.24 -9.25
C TYR A 406 -1.95 20.69 -9.71
N ALA A 407 -2.93 21.57 -9.50
CA ALA A 407 -2.81 23.00 -9.81
C ALA A 407 -1.68 23.68 -9.02
N ARG A 408 -1.54 23.39 -7.71
CA ARG A 408 -0.44 23.91 -6.88
C ARG A 408 0.95 23.50 -7.39
N ARG A 409 1.04 22.31 -8.00
CA ARG A 409 2.27 21.78 -8.62
C ARG A 409 2.46 22.25 -10.07
N LYS A 410 1.62 23.19 -10.56
CA LYS A 410 1.59 23.68 -11.95
C LYS A 410 1.29 22.61 -12.99
N MET A 411 0.70 21.49 -12.59
CA MET A 411 0.20 20.44 -13.48
C MET A 411 -1.21 20.78 -13.96
N TRP A 412 -1.33 21.90 -14.71
CA TRP A 412 -2.64 22.47 -15.06
C TRP A 412 -3.48 21.55 -15.94
N GLY A 413 -2.85 20.82 -16.85
CA GLY A 413 -3.55 19.83 -17.68
C GLY A 413 -4.20 18.73 -16.83
N LEU A 414 -3.43 18.10 -15.94
CA LEU A 414 -3.94 17.03 -15.08
C LEU A 414 -4.96 17.57 -14.06
N ALA A 415 -4.77 18.79 -13.58
CA ALA A 415 -5.74 19.50 -12.75
C ALA A 415 -7.07 19.69 -13.48
N ALA A 416 -7.03 20.11 -14.76
CA ALA A 416 -8.24 20.27 -15.58
C ALA A 416 -8.99 18.95 -15.71
N LEU A 417 -8.29 17.85 -15.98
CA LEU A 417 -8.89 16.51 -16.09
C LEU A 417 -9.63 16.09 -14.81
N HIS A 418 -8.99 16.25 -13.65
CA HIS A 418 -9.59 15.91 -12.35
C HIS A 418 -10.76 16.84 -12.01
N MET A 419 -10.65 18.13 -12.34
CA MET A 419 -11.69 19.10 -12.07
C MET A 419 -12.94 18.87 -12.93
N ARG A 420 -12.76 18.50 -14.21
CA ARG A 420 -13.87 18.09 -15.08
C ARG A 420 -14.60 16.89 -14.51
N ARG A 421 -13.88 15.90 -13.97
CA ARG A 421 -14.50 14.73 -13.33
C ARG A 421 -15.25 15.09 -12.06
N SER A 422 -14.73 16.02 -11.26
CA SER A 422 -15.44 16.55 -10.08
C SER A 422 -16.75 17.23 -10.47
N VAL A 423 -16.72 18.14 -11.45
CA VAL A 423 -17.92 18.85 -11.96
C VAL A 423 -18.93 17.89 -12.56
N ALA A 424 -18.48 16.83 -13.24
CA ALA A 424 -19.37 15.80 -13.77
C ALA A 424 -20.13 15.03 -12.67
N LEU A 425 -19.51 14.82 -11.50
CA LEU A 425 -20.12 14.12 -10.37
C LEU A 425 -21.00 15.03 -9.50
N MET A 426 -20.69 16.33 -9.42
CA MET A 426 -21.48 17.32 -8.67
C MET A 426 -21.64 18.60 -9.52
N PRO A 427 -22.56 18.60 -10.49
CA PRO A 427 -22.77 19.75 -11.37
C PRO A 427 -23.36 20.96 -10.64
N ASP A 428 -23.91 20.83 -9.44
CA ASP A 428 -24.58 21.96 -8.79
C ASP A 428 -23.61 22.84 -7.98
N ARG A 429 -22.40 22.36 -7.71
CA ARG A 429 -21.42 23.07 -6.89
C ARG A 429 -20.57 24.03 -7.72
N MET A 430 -20.48 25.27 -7.25
CA MET A 430 -19.70 26.32 -7.91
C MET A 430 -18.20 26.19 -7.68
N ASP A 431 -17.73 25.66 -6.54
CA ASP A 431 -16.30 25.53 -6.23
C ASP A 431 -15.51 24.80 -7.32
N GLY A 432 -16.01 23.64 -7.76
CA GLY A 432 -15.36 22.83 -8.80
C GLY A 432 -15.40 23.51 -10.17
N ARG A 433 -16.52 24.15 -10.53
CA ARG A 433 -16.62 24.87 -11.81
C ARG A 433 -15.77 26.12 -11.86
N GLY A 434 -15.78 26.94 -10.80
CA GLY A 434 -14.96 28.14 -10.70
C GLY A 434 -13.48 27.79 -10.83
N ALA A 435 -13.03 26.75 -10.14
CA ALA A 435 -11.67 26.25 -10.26
C ALA A 435 -11.35 25.71 -11.67
N LEU A 436 -12.30 25.03 -12.33
CA LEU A 436 -12.13 24.58 -13.73
C LEU A 436 -11.93 25.75 -14.70
N ILE A 437 -12.75 26.80 -14.58
CA ILE A 437 -12.66 28.02 -15.40
C ILE A 437 -11.28 28.67 -15.22
N LEU A 438 -10.81 28.83 -13.97
CA LEU A 438 -9.48 29.36 -13.68
C LEU A 438 -8.37 28.52 -14.30
N ILE A 439 -8.49 27.18 -14.25
CA ILE A 439 -7.51 26.28 -14.87
C ILE A 439 -7.50 26.44 -16.40
N TYR A 440 -8.67 26.56 -17.05
CA TYR A 440 -8.75 26.80 -18.49
C TYR A 440 -8.12 28.13 -18.91
N LEU A 441 -8.32 29.20 -18.12
CA LEU A 441 -7.63 30.47 -18.34
C LEU A 441 -6.10 30.30 -18.26
N LYS A 442 -5.59 29.53 -17.28
CA LYS A 442 -4.14 29.25 -17.16
C LYS A 442 -3.59 28.39 -18.30
N LEU A 443 -4.40 27.53 -18.88
CA LEU A 443 -4.06 26.73 -20.07
C LEU A 443 -4.19 27.50 -21.39
N LYS A 444 -4.56 28.80 -21.35
CA LYS A 444 -4.89 29.61 -22.53
C LYS A 444 -5.98 28.96 -23.41
N ARG A 445 -6.96 28.30 -22.78
CA ARG A 445 -8.13 27.69 -23.44
C ARG A 445 -9.35 28.56 -23.19
N TYR A 446 -9.35 29.76 -23.76
CA TYR A 446 -10.37 30.79 -23.49
C TYR A 446 -11.78 30.36 -23.92
N ASP A 447 -11.89 29.61 -25.03
CA ASP A 447 -13.18 29.13 -25.52
C ASP A 447 -13.83 28.13 -24.56
N LEU A 448 -13.01 27.26 -23.94
CA LEU A 448 -13.48 26.31 -22.92
C LEU A 448 -13.84 27.02 -21.62
N ALA A 449 -13.07 28.04 -21.24
CA ALA A 449 -13.38 28.88 -20.08
C ALA A 449 -14.72 29.60 -20.27
N GLU A 450 -14.98 30.13 -21.46
CA GLU A 450 -16.24 30.81 -21.79
C GLU A 450 -17.44 29.84 -21.74
N GLN A 451 -17.30 28.64 -22.31
CA GLN A 451 -18.35 27.61 -22.25
C GLN A 451 -18.67 27.20 -20.80
N ALA A 452 -17.63 26.92 -20.01
CA ALA A 452 -17.79 26.55 -18.60
C ALA A 452 -18.40 27.69 -17.76
N LEU A 453 -18.06 28.94 -18.06
CA LEU A 453 -18.66 30.13 -17.43
C LEU A 453 -20.14 30.30 -17.80
N ALA A 454 -20.49 30.06 -19.07
CA ALA A 454 -21.88 30.09 -19.52
C ALA A 454 -22.73 29.01 -18.84
N GLU A 455 -22.17 27.81 -18.62
CA GLU A 455 -22.81 26.75 -17.82
C GLU A 455 -22.95 27.13 -16.35
N ALA A 456 -21.91 27.68 -15.74
CA ALA A 456 -21.96 28.15 -14.36
C ALA A 456 -23.07 29.19 -14.15
N ARG A 457 -23.19 30.15 -15.09
CA ARG A 457 -24.26 31.17 -15.07
C ARG A 457 -25.66 30.58 -15.22
N ARG A 458 -25.82 29.50 -16.00
CA ARG A 458 -27.11 28.81 -16.13
C ARG A 458 -27.56 28.15 -14.83
N ILE A 459 -26.63 27.65 -14.03
CA ILE A 459 -26.93 26.85 -12.84
C ILE A 459 -27.06 27.72 -11.60
N ASN A 460 -26.19 28.71 -11.40
CA ASN A 460 -26.28 29.63 -10.28
C ASN A 460 -26.11 31.10 -10.73
N PRO A 461 -27.16 31.75 -11.25
CA PRO A 461 -27.05 33.11 -11.81
C PRO A 461 -26.65 34.21 -10.82
N GLN A 462 -26.87 33.98 -9.51
CA GLN A 462 -26.65 34.99 -8.47
C GLN A 462 -25.28 34.88 -7.79
N ASP A 463 -24.43 33.95 -8.21
CA ASP A 463 -23.13 33.75 -7.59
C ASP A 463 -22.19 34.95 -7.87
N PRO A 464 -21.64 35.61 -6.84
CA PRO A 464 -20.71 36.72 -7.03
C PRO A 464 -19.44 36.32 -7.79
N GLN A 465 -19.01 35.05 -7.74
CA GLN A 465 -17.82 34.56 -8.44
C GLN A 465 -17.95 34.64 -9.96
N ILE A 466 -19.17 34.63 -10.52
CA ILE A 466 -19.36 34.67 -11.98
C ILE A 466 -18.89 36.01 -12.55
N ALA A 467 -19.20 37.12 -11.87
CA ALA A 467 -18.78 38.44 -12.30
C ALA A 467 -17.25 38.60 -12.25
N GLU A 468 -16.62 38.05 -11.20
CA GLU A 468 -15.17 38.03 -11.05
C GLU A 468 -14.48 37.20 -12.14
N LEU A 469 -14.97 35.98 -12.38
CA LEU A 469 -14.42 35.08 -13.41
C LEU A 469 -14.59 35.65 -14.82
N GLN A 470 -15.68 36.37 -15.08
CA GLN A 470 -15.89 37.03 -16.36
C GLN A 470 -14.89 38.17 -16.58
N ALA A 471 -14.66 39.01 -15.57
CA ALA A 471 -13.66 40.07 -15.64
C ALA A 471 -12.24 39.50 -15.88
N LEU A 472 -11.92 38.37 -15.25
CA LEU A 472 -10.66 37.66 -15.48
C LEU A 472 -10.53 37.15 -16.92
N LEU A 473 -11.57 36.55 -17.48
CA LEU A 473 -11.58 36.08 -18.88
C LEU A 473 -11.39 37.24 -19.87
N ASP A 474 -12.11 38.34 -19.68
CA ASP A 474 -12.01 39.53 -20.53
C ASP A 474 -10.60 40.13 -20.49
N SER A 475 -10.02 40.23 -19.29
CA SER A 475 -8.64 40.69 -19.12
C SER A 475 -7.63 39.80 -19.83
N ALA A 476 -7.80 38.47 -19.76
CA ALA A 476 -6.89 37.51 -20.36
C ALA A 476 -6.96 37.52 -21.90
N ARG A 477 -8.16 37.65 -22.49
CA ARG A 477 -8.35 37.83 -23.94
C ARG A 477 -7.71 39.13 -24.44
N SER A 478 -7.86 40.22 -23.69
CA SER A 478 -7.25 41.51 -24.07
C SER A 478 -5.72 41.46 -24.08
N ALA A 479 -5.11 40.69 -23.17
CA ALA A 479 -3.67 40.50 -23.13
C ALA A 479 -3.15 39.67 -24.31
N GLU A 480 -3.86 38.61 -24.71
CA GLU A 480 -3.46 37.78 -25.85
C GLU A 480 -3.54 38.54 -27.18
N GLY A 481 -4.54 39.41 -27.37
CA GLY A 481 -4.63 40.24 -28.57
C GLY A 481 -3.56 41.34 -28.69
N SER A 482 -2.74 41.53 -27.65
CA SER A 482 -1.65 42.52 -27.61
C SER A 482 -0.25 41.93 -27.78
N GLU A 483 -0.11 40.61 -27.68
CA GLU A 483 1.10 39.85 -28.03
C GLU A 483 1.08 39.45 -29.51
#